data_AF-A0A3M1IXF5-F1
#
_entry.id   AF-A0A3M1IXF5-F1
#
_cell.length_a   1.000
_cell.length_b   1.000
_cell.length_c   1.000
_cell.angle_alpha   90.00
_cell.angle_beta   90.00
_cell.angle_gamma   90.00
#
_symmetry.space_group_name_H-M   'P 1'
#
loop_
_entity.id
_entity.type
_entity.pdbx_description
1 polymer ?
#
loop_
_entity_poly.entity_id
_entity_poly.type
_entity_poly.pdbx_seq_one_letter_code
_entity_poly.pdbx_strand_id
1 'polypeptide(L)'
;MTFNAQGIDQATLLKLYEDLLRPRMIEEKMLILLRQGRISKWFSGIGQEAISVGATHALLADEYIFTMHRNLGVFTTRQLPLARLFAQWQGKASGYTKG
;
A
#
# COMPACT_ATOMS: atom_id res chain seq x y z
N MET A 1 -3.70 26.37 4.04
CA MET A 1 -4.40 25.29 4.76
C MET A 1 -3.81 25.22 6.16
N THR A 2 -4.66 25.21 7.20
CA THR A 2 -4.22 25.07 8.60
C THR A 2 -4.53 23.63 9.02
N PHE A 3 -3.51 22.84 9.34
CA PHE A 3 -3.69 21.45 9.75
C PHE A 3 -3.68 21.37 11.28
N ASN A 4 -4.64 20.63 11.84
CA ASN A 4 -4.75 20.42 13.28
C ASN A 4 -4.27 19.00 13.63
N ALA A 5 -3.20 18.91 14.41
CA ALA A 5 -2.64 17.65 14.90
C ALA A 5 -2.87 17.44 16.41
N GLN A 6 -3.74 18.23 17.04
CA GLN A 6 -4.04 18.11 18.46
C GLN A 6 -4.51 16.70 18.80
N GLY A 7 -3.91 16.10 19.83
CA GLY A 7 -4.22 14.75 20.28
C GLY A 7 -3.48 13.62 19.55
N ILE A 8 -2.61 13.93 18.59
CA ILE A 8 -1.75 12.94 17.92
C ILE A 8 -0.29 13.27 18.22
N ASP A 9 0.44 12.32 18.78
CA ASP A 9 1.86 12.52 19.08
C ASP A 9 2.71 12.52 17.80
N GLN A 10 3.89 13.14 17.90
CA GLN A 10 4.80 13.29 16.76
C GLN A 10 5.29 11.96 16.19
N ALA A 11 5.48 10.93 17.04
CA ALA A 11 5.94 9.62 16.57
C ALA A 11 4.87 8.94 15.72
N THR A 12 3.60 9.05 16.10
CA THR A 12 2.47 8.59 15.30
C THR A 12 2.39 9.31 13.95
N LEU A 13 2.58 10.63 13.92
CA LEU A 13 2.59 11.38 12.66
C LEU A 13 3.72 10.96 11.72
N LEU A 14 4.93 10.77 12.24
CA LEU A 14 6.07 10.29 11.46
C LEU A 14 5.81 8.86 10.95
N LYS A 15 5.25 8.00 11.79
CA LYS A 15 4.93 6.62 11.42
C LYS A 15 3.90 6.57 10.29
N LEU A 16 2.82 7.36 10.39
CA LEU A 16 1.83 7.48 9.33
C LEU A 16 2.46 7.98 8.03
N TYR A 17 3.34 8.98 8.11
CA TYR A 17 4.03 9.49 6.93
C TYR A 17 4.91 8.43 6.24
N GLU A 18 5.71 7.67 7.01
CA GLU A 18 6.49 6.56 6.47
C GLU A 18 5.61 5.49 5.80
N ASP A 19 4.46 5.17 6.42
CA ASP A 19 3.53 4.18 5.89
C ASP A 19 2.76 4.68 4.66
N LEU A 20 2.65 5.99 4.45
CA LEU A 20 2.15 6.60 3.21
C LEU A 20 3.19 6.56 2.09
N LEU A 21 4.47 6.75 2.42
CA LEU A 21 5.55 6.75 1.43
C LEU A 21 5.74 5.39 0.77
N ARG A 22 5.65 4.31 1.55
CA ARG A 22 5.90 2.96 1.05
C ARG A 22 4.98 2.55 -0.13
N PRO A 23 3.64 2.65 -0.04
CA PRO A 23 2.77 2.37 -1.17
C PRO A 23 3.02 3.34 -2.34
N ARG A 24 3.21 4.65 -2.09
CA ARG A 24 3.53 5.65 -3.13
C ARG A 24 4.74 5.24 -3.97
N MET A 25 5.84 4.88 -3.32
CA MET A 25 7.09 4.47 -3.99
C MET A 25 6.90 3.19 -4.82
N ILE A 26 6.10 2.24 -4.34
CA ILE A 26 5.77 1.02 -5.09
C ILE A 26 4.98 1.39 -6.35
N GLU A 27 3.96 2.24 -6.23
CA GLU A 27 3.14 2.62 -7.38
C GLU A 27 3.94 3.36 -8.45
N GLU A 28 4.79 4.31 -8.05
CA GLU A 28 5.69 5.02 -8.96
C GLU A 28 6.60 4.04 -9.70
N LYS A 29 7.17 3.06 -8.98
CA LYS A 29 8.02 2.03 -9.59
C LYS A 29 7.23 1.16 -10.57
N MET A 30 6.02 0.75 -10.20
CA MET A 30 5.18 -0.10 -11.05
C MET A 30 4.72 0.61 -12.31
N LEU A 31 4.42 1.90 -12.24
CA LEU A 31 4.12 2.72 -13.42
C LEU A 31 5.32 2.82 -14.36
N ILE A 32 6.55 2.96 -13.84
CA ILE A 32 7.77 2.90 -14.66
C ILE A 32 7.90 1.53 -15.34
N LEU A 33 7.73 0.44 -14.60
CA LEU A 33 7.81 -0.92 -15.14
C LEU A 33 6.74 -1.20 -16.20
N LEU A 34 5.54 -0.65 -16.02
CA LEU A 34 4.44 -0.74 -17.00
C LEU A 34 4.83 -0.04 -18.31
N ARG A 35 5.38 1.19 -18.23
CA ARG A 35 5.86 1.92 -19.42
C ARG A 35 7.04 1.23 -20.11
N GLN A 36 7.84 0.48 -19.36
CA GLN A 36 8.92 -0.36 -19.90
C GLN A 36 8.44 -1.70 -20.48
N GLY A 37 7.13 -2.00 -20.42
CA GLY A 37 6.58 -3.29 -20.85
C GLY A 37 7.00 -4.49 -19.99
N ARG A 38 7.55 -4.25 -18.80
CA ARG A 38 8.03 -5.31 -17.88
C ARG A 38 6.91 -5.95 -17.07
N ILE A 39 5.78 -5.24 -16.93
CA ILE A 39 4.53 -5.75 -16.36
C ILE A 39 3.39 -5.44 -17.32
N SER A 40 2.36 -6.28 -17.34
CA SER A 40 1.25 -6.16 -18.29
C SER A 40 0.16 -5.18 -17.85
N LYS A 41 -0.05 -5.03 -16.53
CA LYS A 41 -1.16 -4.23 -15.99
C LYS A 41 -0.85 -3.67 -14.61
N TRP A 42 -1.26 -2.41 -14.36
CA TRP A 42 -1.20 -1.78 -13.05
C TRP A 42 -2.34 -0.77 -12.87
N PHE A 43 -2.96 -0.76 -11.69
CA PHE A 43 -4.03 0.18 -11.33
C PHE A 43 -3.58 1.08 -10.18
N SER A 44 -3.01 2.23 -10.52
CA SER A 44 -2.42 3.16 -9.57
C SER A 44 -3.44 3.83 -8.66
N GLY A 45 -3.30 3.74 -7.35
CA GLY A 45 -4.05 4.47 -6.32
C GLY A 45 -3.45 5.82 -5.92
N ILE A 46 -2.39 6.30 -6.59
CA ILE A 46 -1.70 7.56 -6.29
C ILE A 46 -2.69 8.68 -5.96
N GLY A 47 -2.60 9.20 -4.73
CA GLY A 47 -3.48 10.23 -4.18
C GLY A 47 -4.50 9.69 -3.17
N GLN A 48 -4.64 8.37 -3.05
CA GLN A 48 -5.61 7.68 -2.18
C GLN A 48 -4.95 6.85 -1.07
N GLU A 49 -3.63 6.94 -0.89
CA GLU A 49 -2.89 6.11 0.07
C GLU A 49 -3.38 6.31 1.49
N ALA A 50 -3.67 7.57 1.86
CA ALA A 50 -4.14 7.94 3.20
C ALA A 50 -5.42 7.23 3.62
N ILE A 51 -6.30 6.91 2.66
CA ILE A 51 -7.53 6.17 2.96
C ILE A 51 -7.17 4.76 3.45
N SER A 52 -6.38 4.04 2.66
CA SER A 52 -6.00 2.66 2.99
C SER A 52 -5.08 2.55 4.21
N VAL A 53 -4.08 3.44 4.32
CA VAL A 53 -3.13 3.44 5.44
C VAL A 53 -3.84 3.86 6.73
N GLY A 54 -4.58 4.98 6.69
CA GLY A 54 -5.30 5.49 7.86
C GLY A 54 -6.37 4.52 8.36
N ALA A 55 -7.17 3.94 7.45
CA ALA A 55 -8.15 2.92 7.84
C ALA A 55 -7.48 1.69 8.46
N THR A 56 -6.33 1.25 7.94
CA THR A 56 -5.62 0.09 8.48
C THR A 56 -5.04 0.36 9.87
N HIS A 57 -4.51 1.57 10.13
CA HIS A 57 -4.00 1.98 11.44
C HIS A 57 -5.10 2.11 12.50
N ALA A 58 -6.33 2.42 12.08
CA ALA A 58 -7.48 2.51 12.99
C ALA A 58 -8.04 1.14 13.41
N LEU A 59 -7.64 0.05 12.74
CA LEU A 59 -8.13 -1.30 12.98
C LEU A 59 -7.16 -2.11 13.86
N LEU A 60 -7.70 -3.10 14.57
CA LEU A 60 -6.90 -4.06 15.32
C LEU A 60 -6.16 -5.03 14.39
N ALA A 61 -5.15 -5.70 14.94
CA ALA A 61 -4.26 -6.59 14.20
C ALA A 61 -4.99 -7.77 13.51
N ASP A 62 -6.07 -8.24 14.12
CA ASP A 62 -6.85 -9.43 13.79
C ASP A 62 -8.17 -9.14 13.05
N GLU A 63 -8.51 -7.87 12.83
CA GLU A 63 -9.72 -7.49 12.10
C GLU A 63 -9.59 -7.73 10.59
N TYR A 64 -10.69 -8.21 10.01
CA TYR A 64 -10.80 -8.49 8.58
C TYR A 64 -10.98 -7.20 7.77
N ILE A 65 -10.24 -7.10 6.65
CA ILE A 65 -10.37 -6.01 5.69
C ILE A 65 -10.69 -6.62 4.32
N PHE A 66 -11.82 -6.24 3.76
CA PHE A 66 -12.17 -6.56 2.38
C PHE A 66 -11.63 -5.45 1.47
N THR A 67 -10.58 -5.75 0.72
CA THR A 67 -9.92 -4.80 -0.18
C THR A 67 -10.50 -4.83 -1.59
N MET A 68 -10.52 -3.67 -2.24
CA MET A 68 -10.74 -3.51 -3.67
C MET A 68 -9.42 -3.16 -4.40
N HIS A 69 -9.51 -2.93 -5.71
CA HIS A 69 -8.40 -2.34 -6.46
C HIS A 69 -8.01 -0.97 -5.85
N ARG A 70 -6.72 -0.60 -5.93
CA ARG A 70 -6.14 0.64 -5.35
C ARG A 70 -6.00 0.68 -3.82
N ASN A 71 -6.13 -0.45 -3.12
CA ASN A 71 -5.92 -0.51 -1.67
C ASN A 71 -4.52 -1.02 -1.27
N LEU A 72 -3.49 -0.64 -2.03
CA LEU A 72 -2.10 -1.08 -1.77
C LEU A 72 -1.64 -0.77 -0.35
N GLY A 73 -2.04 0.38 0.20
CA GLY A 73 -1.66 0.81 1.54
C GLY A 73 -2.10 -0.15 2.65
N VAL A 74 -3.16 -0.95 2.43
CA VAL A 74 -3.56 -1.99 3.39
C VAL A 74 -2.47 -3.05 3.51
N PHE A 75 -1.97 -3.54 2.38
CA PHE A 75 -0.96 -4.61 2.36
C PHE A 75 0.39 -4.13 2.89
N THR A 76 0.79 -2.90 2.58
CA THR A 76 2.05 -2.33 3.10
C THR A 76 1.98 -2.05 4.60
N THR A 77 0.84 -1.57 5.10
CA THR A 77 0.64 -1.26 6.53
C THR A 77 0.52 -2.54 7.36
N ARG A 78 -0.15 -3.58 6.84
CA ARG A 78 -0.17 -4.92 7.44
C ARG A 78 1.15 -5.69 7.29
N GLN A 79 2.20 -5.06 6.75
CA GLN A 79 3.55 -5.61 6.60
C GLN A 79 3.58 -6.95 5.86
N LEU A 80 2.73 -7.11 4.84
CA LEU A 80 2.78 -8.32 4.01
C LEU A 80 4.15 -8.42 3.31
N PRO A 81 4.72 -9.63 3.18
CA PRO A 81 5.98 -9.82 2.48
C PRO A 81 5.93 -9.30 1.05
N LEU A 82 6.66 -8.21 0.77
CA LEU A 82 6.64 -7.53 -0.52
C LEU A 82 7.08 -8.45 -1.67
N ALA A 83 8.06 -9.33 -1.44
CA ALA A 83 8.50 -10.30 -2.45
C ALA A 83 7.33 -11.20 -2.92
N ARG A 84 6.48 -11.64 -1.99
CA ARG A 84 5.31 -12.48 -2.29
C ARG A 84 4.21 -11.67 -2.96
N LEU A 85 4.01 -10.43 -2.53
CA LEU A 85 3.06 -9.49 -3.14
C LEU A 85 3.44 -9.14 -4.59
N PHE A 86 4.73 -8.89 -4.86
CA PHE A 86 5.23 -8.66 -6.21
C PHE A 86 5.16 -9.90 -7.09
N ALA A 87 5.38 -11.09 -6.53
CA ALA A 87 5.19 -12.36 -7.24
C ALA A 87 3.72 -12.53 -7.66
N GLN A 88 2.77 -12.15 -6.80
CA GLN A 88 1.34 -12.16 -7.11
C GLN A 88 1.00 -11.28 -8.32
N TRP A 89 1.48 -10.03 -8.36
CA TRP A 89 1.20 -9.16 -9.51
C TRP A 89 1.90 -9.57 -10.80
N GLN A 90 2.99 -10.32 -10.69
CA GLN A 90 3.66 -10.92 -11.85
C GLN A 90 3.02 -12.24 -12.31
N GLY A 91 1.98 -12.73 -11.62
CA GLY A 91 1.35 -14.02 -11.92
C GLY A 91 2.29 -15.22 -11.70
N LYS A 92 3.21 -15.11 -10.74
CA LYS A 92 4.18 -16.18 -10.45
C LYS A 92 3.61 -17.19 -9.47
N ALA A 93 4.04 -18.44 -9.59
CA ALA A 93 3.69 -19.53 -8.68
C ALA A 93 4.00 -19.24 -7.20
N SER A 94 5.02 -18.42 -6.94
CA SER A 94 5.40 -17.98 -5.60
C SER A 94 4.47 -16.90 -4.99
N GLY A 95 3.44 -16.47 -5.73
CA GLY A 95 2.40 -15.57 -5.23
C GLY A 95 1.46 -16.23 -4.21
N TYR A 96 0.35 -15.57 -3.93
CA TYR A 96 -0.70 -16.10 -3.05
C TYR A 96 -1.68 -17.02 -3.82
N THR A 97 -1.91 -16.76 -5.12
CA THR A 97 -2.87 -17.51 -5.96
C THR A 97 -2.22 -18.53 -6.90
N LYS A 98 -0.89 -18.68 -6.88
CA LYS A 98 -0.11 -19.57 -7.75
C LYS A 98 -0.13 -19.24 -9.26
N GLY A 99 -0.55 -18.02 -9.62
CA GLY A 99 -0.73 -17.56 -11.00
C GLY A 99 -2.14 -17.05 -11.18
#